data_AF-A0A0Q4GZM4-F1
#
_entry.id   AF-A0A0Q4GZM4-F1
#
_cell.length_a   1.000
_cell.length_b   1.000
_cell.length_c   1.000
_cell.angle_alpha   90.00
_cell.angle_beta   90.00
_cell.angle_gamma   90.00
#
_symmetry.space_group_name_H-M   'P 1'
#
loop_
_entity.id
_entity.type
_entity.pdbx_description
1 polymer ?
#
loop_
_entity_poly.entity_id
_entity_poly.type
_entity_poly.pdbx_seq_one_letter_code
_entity_poly.pdbx_strand_id
1 'polypeptide(L)'
;MEKTLKVKTKNVTANIRTLRQYREYSQEYVASKIKISQNGYSKLELGAIRLTIDHLFGIADVLEVDPLILLTIKPDDVLKTAISDPVSNPIML
;
A
#
# COMPACT_ATOMS: atom_id res chain seq x y z
N MET A 1 8.24 -17.03 15.57
CA MET A 1 8.20 -15.55 15.45
C MET A 1 8.58 -15.07 14.06
N GLU A 2 9.73 -15.47 13.51
CA GLU A 2 10.22 -14.99 12.21
C GLU A 2 9.28 -15.29 11.04
N LYS A 3 8.74 -16.52 10.96
CA LYS A 3 7.76 -16.93 9.95
C LYS A 3 6.50 -16.05 9.98
N THR A 4 6.00 -15.74 11.18
CA THR A 4 4.80 -14.91 11.38
C THR A 4 5.04 -13.47 10.94
N LEU A 5 6.20 -12.89 11.27
CA LEU A 5 6.56 -11.53 10.86
C LEU A 5 6.68 -11.40 9.34
N LYS A 6 7.29 -12.40 8.68
CA LYS A 6 7.40 -12.44 7.22
C LYS A 6 6.04 -12.50 6.53
N VAL A 7 5.10 -13.29 7.07
CA VAL A 7 3.72 -13.35 6.57
C VAL A 7 3.01 -12.01 6.74
N LYS A 8 3.09 -11.39 7.92
CA LYS A 8 2.48 -10.06 8.16
C LYS A 8 3.02 -9.02 7.19
N THR A 9 4.34 -8.96 7.01
CA THR A 9 4.99 -8.02 6.07
C THR A 9 4.48 -8.23 4.64
N LYS A 10 4.40 -9.50 4.20
CA LYS A 10 3.90 -9.84 2.87
C LYS A 10 2.45 -9.41 2.66
N ASN A 11 1.60 -9.51 3.69
CA ASN A 11 0.22 -9.04 3.62
C ASN A 11 0.16 -7.52 3.44
N VAL A 12 0.97 -6.77 4.17
CA VAL A 12 1.03 -5.30 4.04
C VAL A 12 1.46 -4.88 2.63
N THR A 13 2.53 -5.47 2.09
CA THR A 13 3.00 -5.12 0.74
C THR A 13 2.02 -5.56 -0.35
N ALA A 14 1.28 -6.65 -0.13
CA ALA A 14 0.18 -7.07 -1.00
C ALA A 14 -0.99 -6.07 -0.95
N ASN A 15 -1.39 -5.59 0.23
CA ASN A 15 -2.44 -4.58 0.39
C ASN A 15 -2.10 -3.30 -0.38
N ILE A 16 -0.87 -2.81 -0.25
CA ILE A 16 -0.35 -1.65 -0.99
C ILE A 16 -0.49 -1.87 -2.51
N ARG A 17 -0.04 -3.03 -3.01
CA ARG A 17 -0.10 -3.35 -4.43
C ARG A 17 -1.55 -3.41 -4.94
N THR A 18 -2.43 -4.08 -4.20
CA THR A 18 -3.84 -4.24 -4.56
C THR A 18 -4.54 -2.88 -4.65
N LEU A 19 -4.35 -2.00 -3.66
CA LEU A 19 -4.94 -0.66 -3.67
C LEU A 19 -4.35 0.22 -4.76
N ARG A 20 -3.04 0.19 -4.99
CA ARG A 20 -2.42 0.92 -6.11
C ARG A 20 -3.05 0.52 -7.45
N GLN A 21 -3.20 -0.78 -7.70
CA GLN A 21 -3.80 -1.29 -8.93
C GLN A 21 -5.27 -0.88 -9.06
N TYR A 22 -6.02 -0.91 -7.97
CA TYR A 22 -7.41 -0.44 -7.93
C TYR A 22 -7.54 1.06 -8.27
N ARG A 23 -6.60 1.89 -7.83
CA ARG A 23 -6.50 3.31 -8.19
C ARG A 23 -5.91 3.56 -9.59
N GLU A 24 -5.56 2.50 -10.33
CA GLU A 24 -4.91 2.56 -11.64
C GLU A 24 -3.57 3.34 -11.66
N TYR A 25 -2.91 3.45 -10.51
CA TYR A 25 -1.64 4.17 -10.42
C TYR A 25 -0.47 3.31 -10.90
N SER A 26 0.43 3.88 -11.71
CA SER A 26 1.68 3.22 -12.08
C SER A 26 2.64 3.12 -10.89
N GLN A 27 3.59 2.19 -10.95
CA GLN A 27 4.62 2.08 -9.91
C GLN A 27 5.52 3.33 -9.92
N GLU A 28 5.81 3.87 -11.11
CA GLU A 28 6.54 5.11 -11.33
C GLU A 28 5.85 6.29 -10.64
N TYR A 29 4.52 6.39 -10.75
CA TYR A 29 3.74 7.45 -10.13
C TYR A 29 3.90 7.44 -8.61
N VAL A 30 3.60 6.31 -7.95
CA VAL A 30 3.69 6.23 -6.49
C VAL A 30 5.13 6.44 -6.02
N ALA A 31 6.10 5.81 -6.70
CA ALA A 31 7.53 5.96 -6.39
C ALA A 31 7.98 7.42 -6.42
N SER A 32 7.53 8.19 -7.42
CA SER A 32 7.85 9.60 -7.55
C SER A 32 7.29 10.44 -6.39
N LYS A 33 6.08 10.13 -5.91
CA LYS A 33 5.42 10.84 -4.80
C LYS A 33 6.14 10.63 -3.47
N ILE A 34 6.66 9.42 -3.23
CA ILE A 34 7.43 9.09 -2.03
C ILE A 34 8.96 9.19 -2.21
N LYS A 35 9.41 9.79 -3.32
CA LYS A 35 10.82 10.11 -3.61
C LYS A 35 11.77 8.90 -3.61
N ILE A 36 11.33 7.77 -4.17
CA ILE A 36 12.20 6.61 -4.42
C ILE A 36 12.22 6.23 -5.90
N SER A 37 13.18 5.40 -6.31
CA SER A 37 13.20 4.84 -7.67
C SER A 37 12.03 3.87 -7.87
N GLN A 38 11.53 3.78 -9.11
CA GLN A 38 10.49 2.80 -9.43
C GLN A 38 10.94 1.35 -9.14
N ASN A 39 12.18 1.00 -9.43
CA ASN A 39 12.74 -0.32 -9.08
C ASN A 39 12.71 -0.55 -7.55
N GLY A 40 13.02 0.49 -6.76
CA GLY A 40 12.88 0.45 -5.31
C GLY A 40 11.45 0.18 -4.87
N TYR A 41 10.48 0.88 -5.45
CA TYR A 41 9.06 0.65 -5.19
C TYR A 41 8.59 -0.74 -5.62
N SER A 42 9.01 -1.23 -6.79
CA SER A 42 8.69 -2.59 -7.24
C SER A 42 9.23 -3.65 -6.27
N LYS A 43 10.45 -3.48 -5.77
CA LYS A 43 11.02 -4.39 -4.76
C LYS A 43 10.28 -4.30 -3.42
N LEU A 44 9.75 -3.12 -3.07
CA LEU A 44 8.92 -2.93 -1.89
C LEU A 44 7.61 -3.71 -2.01
N GLU A 45 6.89 -3.61 -3.13
CA GLU A 45 5.64 -4.38 -3.34
C GLU A 45 5.88 -5.90 -3.28
N LEU A 46 7.04 -6.36 -3.76
CA LEU A 46 7.45 -7.76 -3.71
C LEU A 46 7.92 -8.22 -2.31
N GLY A 47 8.05 -7.30 -1.34
CA GLY A 47 8.61 -7.58 -0.02
C GLY A 47 10.10 -7.94 -0.04
N ALA A 48 10.81 -7.57 -1.11
CA ALA A 48 12.23 -7.82 -1.28
C ALA A 48 13.11 -6.78 -0.57
N ILE A 49 12.55 -5.62 -0.21
CA ILE A 49 13.19 -4.63 0.67
C ILE A 49 12.27 -4.30 1.85
N ARG A 50 12.87 -3.71 2.89
CA ARG A 50 12.14 -3.30 4.10
C ARG A 50 11.25 -2.09 3.79
N LEU A 51 9.99 -2.16 4.22
CA LEU A 51 9.08 -1.02 4.29
C LEU A 51 9.42 -0.19 5.54
N THR A 52 9.68 1.11 5.36
CA THR A 52 9.84 2.05 6.47
C THR A 52 8.49 2.66 6.83
N ILE A 53 8.40 3.25 8.03
CA ILE A 53 7.19 3.94 8.48
C ILE A 53 6.92 5.19 7.62
N ASP A 54 7.95 5.94 7.24
CA ASP A 54 7.80 7.10 6.36
C ASP A 54 7.22 6.71 4.99
N HIS A 55 7.69 5.61 4.41
CA HIS A 55 7.10 5.10 3.15
C HIS A 55 5.69 4.58 3.36
N LEU A 56 5.36 3.95 4.50
CA LEU A 56 4.00 3.49 4.77
C LEU A 56 3.02 4.67 4.77
N PHE A 57 3.32 5.74 5.52
CA PHE A 57 2.47 6.93 5.57
C PHE A 57 2.41 7.63 4.20
N GLY A 58 3.56 7.83 3.54
CA GLY A 58 3.56 8.46 2.22
C GLY A 58 2.79 7.65 1.16
N ILE A 59 2.82 6.32 1.22
CA ILE A 59 2.03 5.47 0.33
C ILE A 59 0.54 5.56 0.68
N ALA A 60 0.18 5.54 1.97
CA ALA A 60 -1.21 5.69 2.41
C ALA A 60 -1.82 7.02 1.94
N ASP A 61 -1.06 8.12 2.06
CA ASP A 61 -1.46 9.44 1.57
C ASP A 61 -1.69 9.43 0.05
N VAL A 62 -0.78 8.83 -0.71
CA VAL A 62 -0.90 8.74 -2.18
C VAL A 62 -2.09 7.87 -2.60
N LEU A 63 -2.40 6.83 -1.83
CA LEU A 63 -3.51 5.91 -2.11
C LEU A 63 -4.86 6.40 -1.55
N GLU A 64 -4.84 7.50 -0.80
CA GLU A 64 -6.01 8.13 -0.16
C GLU A 64 -6.75 7.16 0.75
N VAL A 65 -6.01 6.54 1.69
CA VAL A 65 -6.55 5.58 2.66
C VAL A 65 -5.90 5.76 4.04
N ASP A 66 -6.60 5.36 5.10
CA ASP A 66 -5.97 5.24 6.42
C ASP A 66 -4.85 4.17 6.39
N PRO A 67 -3.62 4.44 6.88
CA PRO A 67 -2.54 3.46 6.92
C PRO A 67 -2.88 2.18 7.70
N LEU A 68 -3.86 2.20 8.61
CA LEU A 68 -4.38 1.01 9.30
C LEU A 68 -4.99 0.01 8.32
N ILE A 69 -5.55 0.45 7.20
CA ILE A 69 -6.08 -0.42 6.15
C ILE A 69 -4.95 -1.25 5.53
N LEU A 70 -3.78 -0.64 5.35
CA LEU A 70 -2.60 -1.34 4.84
C LEU A 70 -2.08 -2.38 5.84
N LEU A 71 -2.20 -2.10 7.15
CA LEU A 71 -1.62 -2.92 8.22
C LEU A 71 -2.50 -4.07 8.73
N THR A 72 -3.82 -3.87 8.79
CA THR A 72 -4.71 -4.72 9.61
C THR A 72 -5.51 -5.73 8.80
N ILE A 73 -5.62 -5.54 7.49
CA ILE A 73 -6.59 -6.24 6.67
C ILE A 73 -5.91 -7.39 5.92
N LYS A 74 -6.63 -8.52 5.78
CA LYS A 74 -6.21 -9.59 4.88
C LYS A 74 -6.24 -9.07 3.44
N PRO A 75 -5.29 -9.48 2.58
CA PRO A 75 -5.27 -9.04 1.18
C PRO A 75 -6.60 -9.18 0.43
N ASP A 76 -7.38 -10.22 0.74
CA ASP A 76 -8.66 -10.50 0.08
C ASP A 76 -9.79 -9.51 0.46
N ASP A 77 -9.65 -8.78 1.57
CA ASP A 77 -10.68 -7.88 2.11
C ASP A 77 -10.28 -6.40 2.05
N VAL A 78 -9.07 -6.09 1.57
CA VAL A 78 -8.52 -4.72 1.55
C VAL A 78 -9.39 -3.76 0.74
N LEU A 79 -9.90 -4.22 -0.41
CA LEU A 79 -10.73 -3.37 -1.29
C LEU A 79 -12.08 -3.06 -0.65
N LYS A 80 -12.74 -4.07 -0.05
CA LYS A 80 -14.05 -3.88 0.59
C LYS A 80 -13.97 -2.82 1.69
N THR A 81 -12.89 -2.86 2.46
CA THR A 81 -12.71 -1.97 3.61
C THR A 81 -12.30 -0.56 3.17
N ALA A 82 -11.39 -0.45 2.20
CA ALA A 82 -10.99 0.85 1.65
C ALA A 82 -12.15 1.58 0.97
N ILE A 83 -13.03 0.86 0.27
CA ILE A 83 -14.23 1.45 -0.35
C ILE A 83 -15.26 1.91 0.69
N SER A 84 -15.33 1.23 1.85
CA SER A 84 -16.22 1.62 2.96
C SER A 84 -15.64 2.66 3.92
N ASP A 85 -14.36 3.02 3.77
CA ASP A 85 -13.68 3.98 4.64
C ASP A 85 -14.24 5.39 4.39
N PRO A 86 -14.79 6.08 5.41
CA PRO A 86 -15.30 7.45 5.27
C PRO A 86 -14.25 8.48 4.82
N VAL A 87 -12.96 8.16 4.89
CA VAL A 87 -11.87 9.02 4.37
C VAL A 87 -11.71 8.90 2.84
N SER A 88 -12.20 7.83 2.20
CA SER A 88 -12.05 7.54 0.76
C SER A 88 -12.94 8.38 -0.18
N ASN A 89 -13.39 9.57 0.26
CA ASN A 89 -14.41 10.38 -0.41
C ASN A 89 -13.96 10.89 -1.82
N PRO A 90 -14.88 11.38 -2.67
CA PRO A 90 -15.17 10.85 -4.00
C PRO A 90 -14.72 11.87 -5.05
N ILE A 91 -13.46 11.87 -5.47
CA ILE A 91 -13.09 12.70 -6.62
C ILE A 91 -13.37 11.89 -7.89
N MET A 92 -14.66 11.81 -8.20
CA MET A 92 -15.09 11.82 -9.58
C MET A 92 -14.78 13.23 -10.11
N LEU A 93 -13.82 13.31 -11.02
CA LEU A 93 -13.89 14.23 -12.16
C LEU A 93 -13.92 13.36 -13.42
#